data_AF-A0A418W4T8-F1
#
_entry.id   AF-A0A418W4T8-F1
#
_cell.length_a   1.000
_cell.length_b   1.000
_cell.length_c   1.000
_cell.angle_alpha   90.00
_cell.angle_beta   90.00
_cell.angle_gamma   90.00
#
_symmetry.space_group_name_H-M   'P 1'
#
loop_
_entity.id
_entity.type
_entity.pdbx_description
1 polymer ?
#
loop_
_entity_poly.entity_id
_entity_poly.type
_entity_poly.pdbx_seq_one_letter_code
_entity_poly.pdbx_strand_id
1 'polypeptide(L)'
;MTNRWMSASLLATALLVSACQFPAFDNSPPRPKTTTTPIAPTTTRPPPEARGVWLVGSPALRGAVQSAAAKFDGGPDAKPRLTAGGTTAGFRAFCAGVGLDHPDIVASDRPISPAERKACQTKGVTLTSYSLGPKQILYVKDANMVAVPGVRPFVESWSLPGQPVSDSLTGS
;
A
#
# COMPACT_ATOMS: atom_id res chain seq x y z
N MET A 1 43.77 44.85 -13.72
CA MET A 1 43.44 45.09 -15.14
C MET A 1 41.94 45.29 -15.26
N THR A 2 41.58 46.52 -15.59
CA THR A 2 40.24 47.09 -15.78
C THR A 2 39.73 46.86 -17.20
N ASN A 3 38.42 46.70 -17.39
CA ASN A 3 37.58 47.36 -18.42
C ASN A 3 36.15 46.80 -18.36
N ARG A 4 35.11 47.50 -17.88
CA ARG A 4 34.42 48.71 -18.40
C ARG A 4 33.97 48.58 -19.85
N TRP A 5 32.70 48.26 -20.07
CA TRP A 5 31.92 48.77 -21.21
C TRP A 5 30.59 49.33 -20.67
N MET A 6 30.60 50.65 -20.46
CA MET A 6 29.43 51.50 -20.23
C MET A 6 28.83 51.86 -21.58
N SER A 7 27.50 51.87 -21.69
CA SER A 7 26.79 52.76 -22.60
C SER A 7 25.59 53.34 -21.85
N ALA A 8 25.77 54.60 -21.45
CA ALA A 8 24.75 55.45 -20.87
C ALA A 8 23.86 56.02 -21.99
N SER A 9 22.58 56.23 -21.69
CA SER A 9 21.78 57.25 -22.38
C SER A 9 20.79 57.83 -21.37
N LEU A 10 21.02 59.12 -21.10
CA LEU A 10 20.21 60.06 -20.34
C LEU A 10 18.97 60.46 -21.13
N LEU A 11 17.86 60.74 -20.44
CA LEU A 11 16.84 61.77 -20.73
C LEU A 11 15.78 61.67 -19.60
N ALA A 12 15.85 62.55 -18.60
CA ALA A 12 15.11 63.81 -18.51
C ALA A 12 13.66 63.65 -18.01
N THR A 13 13.49 63.94 -16.71
CA THR A 13 12.38 64.68 -16.06
C THR A 13 10.93 64.48 -16.49
N ALA A 14 10.08 64.07 -15.54
CA ALA A 14 8.80 64.73 -15.25
C ALA A 14 8.18 64.21 -13.93
N LEU A 15 7.99 65.12 -12.97
CA LEU A 15 7.13 64.96 -11.79
C LEU A 15 5.66 65.10 -12.21
N LEU A 16 4.82 64.08 -11.99
CA LEU A 16 3.35 64.17 -11.94
C LEU A 16 2.87 63.05 -11.00
N VAL A 17 2.61 63.34 -9.72
CA VAL A 17 1.29 63.67 -9.15
C VAL A 17 0.21 62.61 -9.45
N SER A 18 -0.15 61.89 -8.39
CA SER A 18 -1.51 61.49 -8.01
C SER A 18 -2.40 60.81 -9.05
N ALA A 19 -2.70 59.54 -8.83
CA ALA A 19 -4.05 59.11 -8.44
C ALA A 19 -4.08 57.59 -8.27
N CYS A 20 -4.60 57.13 -7.13
CA CYS A 20 -5.01 55.76 -6.93
C CYS A 20 -5.99 55.34 -8.03
N GLN A 21 -5.53 54.50 -8.97
CA GLN A 21 -6.43 53.78 -9.85
C GLN A 21 -6.83 52.49 -9.14
N PHE A 22 -7.91 52.57 -8.37
CA PHE A 22 -8.63 51.38 -7.91
C PHE A 22 -9.23 50.70 -9.15
N PRO A 23 -8.97 49.41 -9.39
CA PRO A 23 -9.67 48.67 -10.42
C PRO A 23 -11.17 48.61 -10.07
N ALA A 24 -11.98 48.76 -11.11
CA ALA A 24 -13.42 48.89 -11.11
C ALA A 24 -14.14 47.93 -10.15
N PHE A 25 -15.13 48.46 -9.43
CA PHE A 25 -16.17 47.67 -8.79
C PHE A 25 -17.00 46.98 -9.88
N ASP A 26 -16.75 45.70 -10.07
CA ASP A 26 -17.58 44.81 -10.90
C ASP A 26 -18.93 44.63 -10.20
N ASN A 27 -19.99 45.21 -10.76
CA ASN A 27 -21.37 45.08 -10.31
C ASN A 27 -22.03 43.78 -10.81
N SER A 28 -21.28 42.67 -10.84
CA SER A 28 -21.91 41.37 -11.09
C SER A 28 -22.79 40.99 -9.89
N PRO A 29 -24.05 40.55 -10.11
CA PRO A 29 -24.86 40.02 -9.03
C PRO A 29 -24.13 38.84 -8.38
N PRO A 30 -24.20 38.67 -7.04
CA PRO A 30 -23.53 37.59 -6.36
C PRO A 30 -24.02 36.27 -6.97
N ARG A 31 -23.12 35.51 -7.61
CA ARG A 31 -23.40 34.11 -7.91
C ARG A 31 -23.89 33.48 -6.61
N PRO A 32 -25.04 32.79 -6.61
CA PRO A 32 -25.42 32.02 -5.45
C PRO A 32 -24.26 31.07 -5.17
N LYS A 33 -23.52 31.34 -4.09
CA LYS A 33 -22.63 30.35 -3.52
C LYS A 33 -23.58 29.28 -3.04
N THR A 34 -23.84 28.30 -3.90
CA THR A 34 -24.36 27.03 -3.45
C THR A 34 -23.36 26.59 -2.39
N THR A 35 -23.76 26.75 -1.13
CA THR A 35 -23.15 26.05 0.00
C THR A 35 -23.49 24.59 -0.20
N THR A 36 -22.91 24.00 -1.25
CA THR A 36 -22.70 22.57 -1.32
C THR A 36 -21.61 22.37 -0.30
N THR A 37 -22.01 22.01 0.91
CA THR A 37 -21.15 21.27 1.83
C THR A 37 -20.34 20.32 0.97
N PRO A 38 -18.99 20.38 0.92
CA PRO A 38 -18.24 19.34 0.27
C PRO A 38 -18.60 18.08 1.06
N ILE A 39 -19.45 17.24 0.47
CA ILE A 39 -19.51 15.84 0.83
C ILE A 39 -18.07 15.42 0.58
N ALA A 40 -17.28 15.29 1.64
CA ALA A 40 -15.99 14.63 1.57
C ALA A 40 -16.25 13.39 0.74
N PRO A 41 -15.48 13.11 -0.33
CA PRO A 41 -15.68 11.88 -1.06
C PRO A 41 -15.61 10.79 0.00
N THR A 42 -16.75 10.14 0.26
CA THR A 42 -16.75 8.87 0.95
C THR A 42 -15.69 8.10 0.18
N THR A 43 -14.56 7.84 0.81
CA THR A 43 -13.55 7.01 0.18
C THR A 43 -14.25 5.67 0.07
N THR A 44 -14.92 5.45 -1.07
CA THR A 44 -15.50 4.18 -1.42
C THR A 44 -14.29 3.30 -1.46
N ARG A 45 -14.09 2.59 -0.35
CA ARG A 45 -13.02 1.62 -0.19
C ARG A 45 -13.10 0.79 -1.47
N PRO A 46 -12.02 0.71 -2.27
CA PRO A 46 -12.06 -0.11 -3.47
C PRO A 46 -12.65 -1.46 -3.05
N PRO A 47 -13.67 -1.96 -3.76
CA PRO A 47 -14.29 -3.22 -3.38
C PRO A 47 -13.19 -4.29 -3.24
N PRO A 48 -13.39 -5.33 -2.41
CA PRO A 48 -12.36 -6.31 -2.06
C PRO A 48 -11.55 -6.81 -3.27
N GLU A 49 -12.21 -6.95 -4.42
CA GLU A 49 -11.64 -7.27 -5.73
C GLU A 49 -10.52 -6.33 -6.25
N ALA A 50 -10.54 -5.02 -5.96
CA ALA A 50 -9.63 -4.03 -6.55
C ALA A 50 -8.31 -3.82 -5.79
N ARG A 51 -8.10 -4.49 -4.64
CA ARG A 51 -6.85 -4.40 -3.86
C ARG A 51 -5.75 -5.34 -4.39
N GLY A 52 -6.16 -6.44 -5.01
CA GLY A 52 -5.28 -7.56 -5.34
C GLY A 52 -4.73 -8.29 -4.12
N VAL A 53 -3.99 -9.37 -4.37
CA VAL A 53 -3.32 -10.14 -3.31
C VAL A 53 -2.16 -9.32 -2.76
N TRP A 54 -2.22 -8.95 -1.48
CA TRP A 54 -1.17 -8.19 -0.82
C TRP A 54 -0.30 -9.09 0.03
N LEU A 55 0.96 -9.16 -0.38
CA LEU A 55 2.01 -9.86 0.33
C LEU A 55 2.91 -8.87 1.06
N VAL A 56 3.39 -9.25 2.23
CA VAL A 56 4.45 -8.54 2.98
C VAL A 56 5.57 -9.51 3.33
N GLY A 57 6.74 -9.00 3.71
CA GLY A 57 7.77 -9.83 4.37
C GLY A 57 9.16 -9.78 3.73
N SER A 58 9.83 -10.93 3.69
CA SER A 58 11.25 -11.02 3.35
C SER A 58 11.53 -10.58 1.91
N PRO A 59 12.51 -9.69 1.69
CA PRO A 59 12.99 -9.36 0.35
C PRO A 59 13.63 -10.54 -0.37
N ALA A 60 14.08 -11.57 0.34
CA ALA A 60 14.68 -12.77 -0.26
C ALA A 60 13.68 -13.54 -1.14
N LEU A 61 12.39 -13.51 -0.80
CA LEU A 61 11.34 -14.20 -1.56
C LEU A 61 10.77 -13.36 -2.71
N ARG A 62 11.27 -12.14 -2.94
CA ARG A 62 10.74 -11.24 -3.98
C ARG A 62 10.76 -11.87 -5.37
N GLY A 63 11.85 -12.53 -5.75
CA GLY A 63 11.96 -13.19 -7.06
C GLY A 63 10.94 -14.32 -7.24
N ALA A 64 10.76 -15.14 -6.20
CA ALA A 64 9.77 -16.22 -6.20
C ALA A 64 8.35 -15.66 -6.34
N VAL A 65 7.99 -14.68 -5.51
CA VAL A 65 6.66 -14.06 -5.53
C VAL A 65 6.40 -13.33 -6.86
N GLN A 66 7.37 -12.59 -7.40
CA GLN A 66 7.23 -11.93 -8.70
C GLN A 66 7.05 -12.94 -9.84
N SER A 67 7.79 -14.05 -9.81
CA SER A 67 7.68 -15.10 -10.82
C SER A 67 6.31 -15.79 -10.79
N ALA A 68 5.77 -16.06 -9.60
CA ALA A 68 4.42 -16.58 -9.46
C ALA A 68 3.36 -15.55 -9.86
N ALA A 69 3.53 -14.29 -9.46
CA ALA A 69 2.61 -13.20 -9.83
C ALA A 69 2.58 -12.94 -11.34
N ALA A 70 3.68 -13.20 -12.06
CA ALA A 70 3.74 -13.08 -13.51
C ALA A 70 2.98 -14.20 -14.25
N LYS A 71 2.87 -15.37 -13.62
CA LYS A 71 2.14 -16.54 -14.14
C LYS A 71 0.69 -16.63 -13.65
N PHE A 72 0.32 -15.75 -12.73
CA PHE A 72 -0.99 -15.77 -12.09
C PHE A 72 -2.05 -15.16 -13.02
N ASP A 73 -3.07 -15.96 -13.36
CA ASP A 73 -4.13 -15.61 -14.31
C ASP A 73 -5.43 -15.13 -13.63
N GLY A 74 -5.34 -14.49 -12.46
CA GLY A 74 -6.50 -14.04 -11.69
C GLY A 74 -7.16 -12.74 -12.17
N GLY A 75 -6.76 -12.21 -13.34
CA GLY A 75 -7.19 -10.90 -13.84
C GLY A 75 -6.37 -9.72 -13.30
N PRO A 76 -6.56 -8.51 -13.89
CA PRO A 76 -5.74 -7.33 -13.60
C PRO A 76 -5.84 -6.85 -12.15
N ASP A 77 -7.02 -6.98 -11.55
CA ASP A 77 -7.31 -6.49 -10.19
C ASP A 77 -6.82 -7.44 -9.09
N ALA A 78 -6.58 -8.72 -9.41
CA ALA A 78 -6.11 -9.71 -8.45
C ALA A 78 -4.58 -9.80 -8.35
N LYS A 79 -3.83 -8.99 -9.12
CA LYS A 79 -2.39 -9.17 -9.31
C LYS A 79 -1.62 -9.13 -7.97
N PRO A 80 -0.85 -10.18 -7.63
CA PRO A 80 -0.13 -10.24 -6.37
C PRO A 80 0.99 -9.21 -6.26
N ARG A 81 1.05 -8.49 -5.14
CA ARG A 81 2.06 -7.45 -4.88
C ARG A 81 2.77 -7.70 -3.56
N LEU A 82 4.10 -7.79 -3.61
CA LEU A 82 4.95 -7.94 -2.42
C LEU A 82 5.50 -6.59 -1.93
N THR A 83 5.18 -6.26 -0.68
CA THR A 83 5.85 -5.21 0.09
C THR A 83 7.00 -5.84 0.88
N ALA A 84 8.19 -5.79 0.28
CA ALA A 84 9.39 -6.41 0.83
C ALA A 84 10.07 -5.53 1.89
N GLY A 85 9.49 -5.48 3.09
CA GLY A 85 9.98 -4.71 4.24
C GLY A 85 10.75 -5.52 5.30
N GLY A 86 11.04 -6.79 5.03
CA GLY A 86 11.66 -7.70 5.98
C GLY A 86 10.64 -8.52 6.76
N THR A 87 11.08 -9.67 7.25
CA THR A 87 10.15 -10.69 7.76
C THR A 87 9.45 -10.30 9.06
N THR A 88 10.18 -9.72 10.02
CA THR A 88 9.61 -9.23 11.28
C THR A 88 8.62 -8.10 11.07
N ALA A 89 8.92 -7.15 10.19
CA ALA A 89 8.00 -6.08 9.84
C ALA A 89 6.77 -6.63 9.09
N GLY A 90 6.97 -7.63 8.23
CA GLY A 90 5.90 -8.34 7.56
C GLY A 90 4.95 -9.03 8.54
N PHE A 91 5.47 -9.82 9.48
CA PHE A 91 4.65 -10.45 10.52
C PHE A 91 3.93 -9.42 11.39
N ARG A 92 4.56 -8.29 11.73
CA ARG A 92 3.89 -7.22 12.47
C ARG A 92 2.68 -6.67 11.73
N ALA A 93 2.82 -6.40 10.43
CA ALA A 93 1.72 -5.90 9.61
C ALA A 93 0.64 -6.98 9.39
N PHE A 94 1.06 -8.22 9.12
CA PHE A 94 0.19 -9.37 8.92
C PHE A 94 -0.62 -9.69 10.19
N CYS A 95 0.02 -9.79 11.35
CA CYS A 95 -0.62 -10.08 12.62
C CYS A 95 -1.38 -8.89 13.23
N ALA A 96 -1.46 -7.73 12.56
CA ALA A 96 -2.15 -6.57 13.09
C ALA A 96 -3.68 -6.76 13.22
N GLY A 97 -4.26 -7.68 12.42
CA GLY A 97 -5.68 -8.00 12.44
C GLY A 97 -6.12 -8.81 11.23
N VAL A 98 -7.42 -9.11 11.18
CA VAL A 98 -8.11 -9.78 10.06
C VAL A 98 -8.92 -8.76 9.25
N GLY A 99 -9.14 -9.05 7.97
CA GLY A 99 -9.91 -8.19 7.06
C GLY A 99 -9.08 -7.57 5.95
N LEU A 100 -9.72 -6.71 5.16
CA LEU A 100 -9.19 -6.17 3.90
C LEU A 100 -8.15 -5.07 4.08
N ASP A 101 -8.07 -4.47 5.26
CA ASP A 101 -7.09 -3.43 5.59
C ASP A 101 -5.73 -4.02 6.00
N HIS A 102 -5.62 -5.35 6.09
CA HIS A 102 -4.41 -6.04 6.51
C HIS A 102 -3.84 -6.92 5.39
N PRO A 103 -2.51 -7.20 5.41
CA PRO A 103 -1.89 -8.09 4.43
C PRO A 103 -2.52 -9.49 4.45
N ASP A 104 -2.59 -10.11 3.27
CA ASP A 104 -3.18 -11.44 3.07
C ASP A 104 -2.19 -12.56 3.36
N ILE A 105 -0.94 -12.34 2.93
CA ILE A 105 0.12 -13.34 2.94
C ILE A 105 1.39 -12.67 3.47
N VAL A 106 2.16 -13.40 4.29
CA VAL A 106 3.52 -13.01 4.65
C VAL A 106 4.53 -14.02 4.11
N ALA A 107 5.48 -13.51 3.34
CA ALA A 107 6.61 -14.24 2.82
C ALA A 107 7.75 -14.20 3.84
N SER A 108 8.20 -15.37 4.28
CA SER A 108 9.14 -15.52 5.37
C SER A 108 10.34 -16.37 4.96
N ASP A 109 11.53 -15.92 5.34
CA ASP A 109 12.79 -16.65 5.18
C ASP A 109 13.13 -17.55 6.39
N ARG A 110 12.26 -17.57 7.39
CA ARG A 110 12.42 -18.36 8.62
C ARG A 110 11.06 -18.82 9.14
N PRO A 111 11.01 -19.79 10.07
CA PRO A 111 9.77 -20.12 10.75
C PRO A 111 9.23 -18.95 11.58
N ILE A 112 7.92 -18.85 11.69
CA ILE A 112 7.24 -17.88 12.57
C ILE A 112 7.66 -18.10 14.03
N SER A 113 8.06 -17.03 14.72
CA SER A 113 8.45 -17.10 16.12
C SER A 113 7.24 -17.30 17.06
N PRO A 114 7.45 -17.84 18.28
CA PRO A 114 6.37 -17.97 19.26
C PRO A 114 5.69 -16.63 19.60
N ALA A 115 6.47 -15.54 19.65
CA ALA A 115 5.95 -14.20 19.93
C ALA A 115 5.06 -13.67 18.78
N GLU A 116 5.47 -13.88 17.54
CA GLU A 116 4.68 -13.50 16.35
C GLU A 116 3.37 -14.31 16.27
N ARG A 117 3.43 -15.63 16.55
CA ARG A 117 2.23 -16.47 16.63
C ARG A 117 1.24 -15.96 17.66
N LYS A 118 1.72 -15.70 18.88
CA LYS A 118 0.88 -15.18 19.97
C LYS A 118 0.26 -13.83 19.61
N ALA A 119 1.01 -12.95 18.94
CA ALA A 119 0.47 -11.67 18.47
C ALA A 119 -0.65 -11.86 17.45
N CYS A 120 -0.46 -12.75 16.48
CA CYS A 120 -1.49 -13.13 15.51
C CYS A 120 -2.76 -13.67 16.20
N GLN A 121 -2.60 -14.61 17.12
CA GLN A 121 -3.73 -15.23 17.86
C GLN A 121 -4.49 -14.22 18.71
N THR A 122 -3.78 -13.33 19.40
CA THR A 122 -4.39 -12.27 20.22
C THR A 122 -5.26 -11.33 19.37
N LYS A 123 -4.98 -11.25 18.05
CA LYS A 123 -5.73 -10.47 17.08
C LYS A 123 -6.72 -11.30 16.25
N GLY A 124 -6.94 -12.57 16.62
CA GLY A 124 -7.85 -13.48 15.94
C GLY A 124 -7.38 -13.96 14.56
N VAL A 125 -6.08 -13.83 14.27
CA VAL A 125 -5.50 -14.29 13.01
C VAL A 125 -5.18 -15.78 13.11
N THR A 126 -5.91 -16.60 12.36
CA THR A 126 -5.54 -17.99 12.07
C THR A 126 -4.77 -18.05 10.76
N LEU A 127 -3.76 -18.91 10.69
CA LEU A 127 -2.83 -18.91 9.58
C LEU A 127 -2.35 -20.32 9.20
N THR A 128 -2.23 -20.54 7.90
CA THR A 128 -1.70 -21.75 7.29
C THR A 128 -0.35 -21.46 6.66
N SER A 129 0.61 -22.37 6.85
CA SER A 129 1.96 -22.29 6.30
C SER A 129 2.14 -23.15 5.05
N TYR A 130 2.89 -22.64 4.08
CA TYR A 130 3.24 -23.31 2.83
C TYR A 130 4.74 -23.22 2.63
N SER A 131 5.42 -24.37 2.57
CA SER A 131 6.87 -24.43 2.40
C SER A 131 7.23 -24.42 0.92
N LEU A 132 7.83 -23.32 0.46
CA LEU A 132 8.33 -23.16 -0.92
C LEU A 132 9.70 -23.82 -1.11
N GLY A 133 10.45 -24.01 -0.02
CA GLY A 133 11.80 -24.53 -0.05
C GLY A 133 12.60 -24.18 1.22
N PRO A 134 13.92 -24.44 1.23
CA PRO A 134 14.78 -24.13 2.37
C PRO A 134 14.73 -22.64 2.67
N LYS A 135 14.31 -22.28 3.88
CA LYS A 135 14.16 -20.88 4.30
C LYS A 135 13.24 -20.08 3.37
N GLN A 136 12.17 -20.69 2.85
CA GLN A 136 11.14 -20.00 2.08
C GLN A 136 9.77 -20.53 2.48
N ILE A 137 9.02 -19.73 3.21
CA ILE A 137 7.72 -20.11 3.77
C ILE A 137 6.73 -19.00 3.49
N LEU A 138 5.56 -19.33 2.97
CA LEU A 138 4.42 -18.41 2.92
C LEU A 138 3.49 -18.73 4.08
N TYR A 139 3.06 -17.71 4.80
CA TYR A 139 1.95 -17.83 5.75
C TYR A 139 0.76 -17.06 5.20
N VAL A 140 -0.40 -17.70 5.17
CA VAL A 140 -1.64 -17.17 4.60
C VAL A 140 -2.66 -17.10 5.71
N LYS A 141 -3.42 -16.00 5.80
CA LYS A 141 -4.56 -15.93 6.72
C LYS A 141 -5.69 -16.80 6.21
N ASP A 142 -6.22 -17.66 7.04
CA ASP A 142 -7.31 -18.56 6.60
C ASP A 142 -8.57 -17.75 6.25
N ALA A 143 -8.85 -16.69 7.03
CA ALA A 143 -9.96 -15.76 6.76
C ALA A 143 -9.86 -15.11 5.36
N ASN A 144 -8.65 -14.85 4.88
CA ASN A 144 -8.43 -14.16 3.60
C ASN A 144 -8.51 -15.12 2.40
N MET A 145 -8.44 -16.45 2.60
CA MET A 145 -8.63 -17.44 1.53
C MET A 145 -10.04 -17.39 0.94
N VAL A 146 -11.04 -17.03 1.76
CA VAL A 146 -12.44 -16.91 1.33
C VAL A 146 -12.81 -15.45 1.08
N ALA A 147 -12.30 -14.52 1.89
CA ALA A 147 -12.66 -13.11 1.80
C ALA A 147 -12.02 -12.36 0.61
N VAL A 148 -10.91 -12.86 0.05
CA VAL A 148 -10.20 -12.21 -1.04
C VAL A 148 -10.11 -13.16 -2.24
N PRO A 149 -10.84 -12.89 -3.34
CA PRO A 149 -10.97 -13.81 -4.48
C PRO A 149 -9.63 -14.29 -5.06
N GLY A 150 -8.59 -13.45 -5.03
CA GLY A 150 -7.27 -13.78 -5.58
C GLY A 150 -6.38 -14.64 -4.67
N VAL A 151 -6.62 -14.72 -3.36
CA VAL A 151 -5.68 -15.34 -2.42
C VAL A 151 -5.61 -16.85 -2.61
N ARG A 152 -6.76 -17.53 -2.60
CA ARG A 152 -6.82 -18.99 -2.80
C ARG A 152 -6.23 -19.44 -4.13
N PRO A 153 -6.64 -18.93 -5.31
CA PRO A 153 -6.04 -19.36 -6.57
C PRO A 153 -4.55 -19.02 -6.66
N PHE A 154 -4.11 -17.92 -6.03
CA PHE A 154 -2.68 -17.60 -5.99
C PHE A 154 -1.90 -18.63 -5.19
N VAL A 155 -2.39 -19.04 -4.01
CA VAL A 155 -1.73 -20.06 -3.18
C VAL A 155 -1.77 -21.44 -3.85
N GLU A 156 -2.91 -21.82 -4.44
CA GLU A 156 -3.09 -23.07 -5.18
C GLU A 156 -2.17 -23.16 -6.40
N SER A 157 -1.83 -22.03 -7.04
CA SER A 157 -0.91 -22.01 -8.19
C SER A 157 0.50 -22.55 -7.90
N TRP A 158 0.88 -22.64 -6.62
CA TRP A 158 2.16 -23.22 -6.21
C TRP A 158 2.08 -24.74 -6.02
N SER A 159 0.88 -25.33 -5.97
CA SER A 159 0.65 -26.76 -5.78
C SER A 159 1.34 -27.33 -4.54
N LEU A 160 1.36 -26.56 -3.44
CA LEU A 160 2.01 -26.94 -2.19
C LEU A 160 0.98 -27.32 -1.12
N PRO A 161 1.28 -28.34 -0.29
CA PRO A 161 0.43 -28.67 0.84
C PRO A 161 0.50 -27.55 1.90
N GLY A 162 -0.67 -27.11 2.35
CA GLY A 162 -0.79 -26.21 3.50
C GLY A 162 -0.67 -26.98 4.81
N GLN A 163 0.01 -26.40 5.79
CA GLN A 163 0.10 -26.92 7.15
C GLN A 163 -0.45 -25.87 8.12
N PRO A 164 -1.57 -26.14 8.82
CA PRO A 164 -2.13 -25.19 9.76
C PRO A 164 -1.11 -24.93 10.87
N VAL A 165 -0.89 -23.66 11.20
CA VAL A 165 0.00 -23.30 12.30
C VAL A 165 -0.81 -23.37 13.59
N SER A 166 -0.87 -24.56 14.17
CA SER A 166 -1.55 -24.78 15.44
C SER A 166 -0.73 -24.30 16.63
N ASP A 167 -1.43 -24.14 17.77
CA ASP A 167 -0.85 -23.88 19.10
C ASP A 167 0.04 -25.02 19.63
N SER A 168 0.14 -26.11 18.90
CA SER A 168 0.75 -27.36 19.33
C SER A 168 2.28 -27.31 19.23
N LEU A 169 2.90 -26.55 20.13
CA LEU A 169 4.05 -27.10 20.84
C LEU A 169 3.51 -27.93 22.02
N THR A 170 2.84 -29.04 21.71
CA THR A 170 2.76 -30.18 22.62
C THR A 170 3.61 -31.27 21.98
N GLY A 171 4.85 -31.39 22.45
CA GLY A 171 5.76 -32.44 22.02
C GLY A 171 7.22 -32.03 22.17
N SER A 172 7.69 -32.10 23.42
CA SER A 172 9.03 -32.44 23.92
C SER A 172 10.25 -32.29 23.01
#